data_AF-A0A957KQD3-F1
#
_entry.id   AF-A0A957KQD3-F1
#
_cell.length_a   1.000
_cell.length_b   1.000
_cell.length_c   1.000
_cell.angle_alpha   90.00
_cell.angle_beta   90.00
_cell.angle_gamma   90.00
#
_symmetry.space_group_name_H-M   'P 1'
#
loop_
_entity.id
_entity.type
_entity.pdbx_description
1 polymer ?
#
loop_
_entity_poly.entity_id
_entity_poly.type
_entity_poly.pdbx_seq_one_letter_code
_entity_poly.pdbx_strand_id
1 'polypeptide(L)'
;MDIDFPFRIDARGRTAETGRDDHVRDLIEQVLFTSPGERVNRPDFGSGLLQLLFAPNSPEMATATQFLVQGALQQWLSDDLTVESVVVESQDST
;
A
#
# COMPACT_ATOMS: atom_id res chain seq x y z
N MET A 1 19.19 1.68 7.99
CA MET A 1 18.74 0.82 9.10
C MET A 1 17.30 1.20 9.26
N ASP A 2 16.43 0.33 8.78
CA ASP A 2 15.03 0.67 8.57
C ASP A 2 14.21 0.00 9.65
N ILE A 3 13.23 0.73 10.18
CA ILE A 3 12.33 0.20 11.22
C ILE A 3 11.26 -0.64 10.54
N ASP A 4 11.04 -1.81 11.11
CA ASP A 4 10.08 -2.80 10.65
C ASP A 4 8.63 -2.31 10.86
N PHE A 5 7.76 -2.59 9.89
CA PHE A 5 6.33 -2.32 9.97
C PHE A 5 5.52 -3.64 9.97
N PRO A 6 4.49 -3.78 10.83
CA PRO A 6 4.13 -2.87 11.91
C PRO A 6 5.18 -2.85 13.02
N PHE A 7 5.24 -1.73 13.74
CA PHE A 7 6.20 -1.55 14.83
C PHE A 7 6.11 -2.69 15.86
N ARG A 8 7.24 -3.33 16.13
CA ARG A 8 7.36 -4.41 17.13
C ARG A 8 8.75 -4.42 17.78
N ILE A 9 8.87 -5.20 18.85
CA ILE A 9 10.14 -5.46 19.55
C ILE A 9 10.70 -6.81 19.08
N ASP A 10 11.98 -6.85 18.72
CA ASP A 10 12.68 -8.05 18.28
C ASP A 10 12.94 -9.03 19.45
N ALA A 11 13.39 -10.24 19.13
CA ALA A 11 13.71 -11.27 20.13
C ALA A 11 14.85 -10.87 21.10
N ARG A 12 15.57 -9.78 20.82
CA ARG A 12 16.65 -9.24 21.66
C ARG A 12 16.15 -8.12 22.57
N GLY A 13 14.86 -7.78 22.53
CA GLY A 13 14.26 -6.71 23.32
C GLY A 13 14.49 -5.31 22.75
N ARG A 14 14.84 -5.17 21.47
CA ARG A 14 15.10 -3.89 20.79
C ARG A 14 14.02 -3.59 19.75
N THR A 15 13.98 -2.36 19.23
CA THR A 15 13.14 -2.05 18.06
C THR A 15 13.46 -3.02 16.93
N ALA A 16 12.44 -3.64 16.36
CA ALA A 16 12.61 -4.50 15.20
C ALA A 16 13.10 -3.66 14.01
N GLU A 17 14.17 -4.16 13.41
CA GLU A 17 14.76 -3.61 12.19
C GLU A 17 14.46 -4.58 11.05
N THR A 18 14.37 -4.04 9.85
CA THR A 18 14.11 -4.81 8.65
C THR A 18 15.14 -4.51 7.56
N GLY A 19 15.29 -5.43 6.61
CA GLY A 19 16.15 -5.24 5.44
C GLY A 19 15.54 -4.21 4.48
N ARG A 20 16.34 -3.69 3.53
CA ARG A 20 15.85 -2.68 2.58
C ARG A 20 14.66 -3.16 1.75
N ASP A 21 14.71 -4.38 1.24
CA ASP A 21 13.65 -4.94 0.40
C ASP A 21 12.35 -5.12 1.20
N ASP A 22 12.46 -5.59 2.44
CA ASP A 22 11.33 -5.73 3.34
C ASP A 22 10.78 -4.35 3.75
N HIS A 23 11.64 -3.37 3.99
CA HIS A 23 11.22 -2.00 4.24
C HIS A 23 10.42 -1.40 3.05
N VAL A 24 10.81 -1.71 1.82
CA VAL A 24 10.02 -1.29 0.65
C VAL A 24 8.64 -1.95 0.65
N ARG A 25 8.53 -3.22 1.04
CA ARG A 25 7.23 -3.90 1.19
C ARG A 25 6.38 -3.26 2.29
N ASP A 26 7.00 -2.89 3.41
CA ASP A 26 6.37 -2.17 4.52
C ASP A 26 5.81 -0.81 4.07
N LEU A 27 6.55 -0.08 3.22
CA LEU A 27 6.11 1.19 2.66
C LEU A 27 4.92 0.99 1.69
N ILE A 28 4.97 -0.05 0.85
CA ILE A 28 3.85 -0.42 -0.04
C ILE A 28 2.61 -0.72 0.80
N GLU A 29 2.73 -1.54 1.86
CA GLU A 29 1.61 -1.89 2.75
C GLU A 29 0.96 -0.63 3.33
N GLN A 30 1.77 0.32 3.80
CA GLN A 30 1.27 1.60 4.32
C GLN A 30 0.53 2.41 3.26
N VAL A 31 1.01 2.48 2.01
CA VAL A 31 0.30 3.19 0.94
C VAL A 31 -1.03 2.48 0.61
N LEU A 32 -1.02 1.16 0.50
CA LEU A 32 -2.20 0.39 0.11
C LEU A 32 -3.31 0.43 1.17
N PHE A 33 -2.97 0.29 2.45
CA PHE A 33 -3.96 0.14 3.51
C PHE A 33 -4.22 1.40 4.35
N THR A 34 -3.63 2.54 3.98
CA THR A 34 -4.03 3.84 4.53
C THR A 34 -5.11 4.46 3.66
N SER A 35 -6.18 4.97 4.28
CA SER A 35 -7.22 5.72 3.56
C SER A 35 -6.83 7.20 3.43
N PRO A 36 -7.05 7.84 2.27
CA PRO A 36 -6.93 9.30 2.16
C PRO A 36 -7.75 10.00 3.25
N GLY A 37 -7.15 10.97 3.92
CA GLY A 37 -7.68 11.70 5.07
C GLY A 37 -7.27 11.13 6.43
N GLU A 38 -6.70 9.93 6.50
CA GLU A 38 -6.30 9.28 7.76
C GLU A 38 -5.06 9.94 8.39
N ARG A 39 -4.08 10.33 7.57
CA ARG A 39 -2.86 11.00 8.04
C ARG A 39 -3.06 12.50 8.13
N VAL A 40 -3.13 13.03 9.36
CA VAL A 40 -3.36 14.47 9.65
C VAL A 40 -2.49 15.41 8.84
N ASN A 41 -1.19 15.13 8.72
CA ASN A 41 -0.23 16.00 8.01
C ASN A 41 -0.01 15.61 6.54
N ARG A 42 -0.71 14.58 6.04
CA ARG A 42 -0.68 14.12 4.65
C ARG A 42 -2.07 13.61 4.25
N PRO A 43 -3.07 14.49 4.13
CA PRO A 43 -4.44 14.09 3.86
C PRO A 43 -4.60 13.33 2.53
N ASP A 44 -3.72 13.58 1.56
CA ASP A 44 -3.79 12.88 0.25
C ASP A 44 -3.01 11.54 0.23
N PHE A 45 -2.41 11.13 1.35
CA PHE A 45 -1.66 9.88 1.43
C PHE A 45 -2.59 8.67 1.53
N GLY A 46 -2.26 7.62 0.78
CA GLY A 46 -3.02 6.37 0.73
C GLY A 46 -3.50 6.03 -0.68
N SER A 47 -4.17 4.89 -0.83
CA SER A 47 -4.69 4.40 -2.12
C SER A 47 -6.23 4.38 -2.20
N GLY A 48 -6.92 4.45 -1.06
CA GLY A 48 -8.38 4.35 -0.99
C GLY A 48 -8.93 2.93 -1.19
N LEU A 49 -8.06 1.91 -1.31
CA LEU A 49 -8.47 0.50 -1.53
C LEU A 49 -9.54 0.02 -0.55
N LEU A 50 -9.46 0.40 0.73
CA LEU A 50 -10.41 -0.04 1.75
C LEU A 50 -11.86 0.44 1.51
N GLN A 51 -12.04 1.50 0.71
CA GLN A 51 -13.38 2.00 0.32
C GLN A 51 -14.07 1.05 -0.67
N LEU A 52 -13.31 0.18 -1.33
CA LEU A 52 -13.82 -0.77 -2.32
C LEU A 52 -14.36 -2.06 -1.71
N LEU A 53 -14.20 -2.30 -0.40
CA LEU A 53 -14.58 -3.55 0.26
C LEU A 53 -16.04 -3.95 0.01
N PHE A 54 -16.93 -2.97 -0.14
CA PHE A 54 -18.35 -3.18 -0.42
C PHE A 54 -18.79 -2.62 -1.78
N ALA A 55 -17.84 -2.21 -2.63
CA ALA A 55 -18.13 -1.78 -3.97
C ALA A 55 -18.50 -3.00 -4.85
N PRO A 56 -19.31 -2.81 -5.91
CA PRO A 56 -19.56 -3.87 -6.88
C PRO A 56 -18.25 -4.38 -7.49
N ASN A 57 -18.11 -5.71 -7.56
CA ASN A 57 -16.97 -6.31 -8.23
C ASN A 57 -17.21 -6.31 -9.74
N SER A 58 -16.45 -5.51 -10.48
CA SER A 58 -16.55 -5.44 -11.95
C SER A 58 -15.19 -5.21 -12.62
N PRO A 59 -15.03 -5.56 -13.90
CA PRO A 59 -13.80 -5.29 -14.64
C PRO A 59 -13.44 -3.81 -14.72
N GLU A 60 -14.44 -2.92 -14.80
CA GLU A 60 -14.25 -1.48 -14.78
C GLU A 60 -13.71 -1.00 -13.43
N MET A 61 -14.24 -1.54 -12.34
CA MET A 61 -13.75 -1.27 -10.98
C MET A 61 -12.32 -1.78 -10.80
N ALA A 62 -12.00 -2.97 -11.29
CA ALA A 62 -10.65 -3.50 -11.26
C ALA A 62 -9.66 -2.60 -12.03
N THR A 63 -10.04 -2.16 -13.23
CA THR A 63 -9.22 -1.25 -14.06
C THR A 63 -9.00 0.09 -13.36
N ALA A 64 -10.05 0.71 -12.83
CA ALA A 64 -9.94 1.97 -12.09
C ALA A 64 -9.04 1.83 -10.86
N THR A 65 -9.19 0.73 -10.12
CA THR A 65 -8.36 0.42 -8.95
C THR A 65 -6.90 0.26 -9.32
N GLN A 66 -6.60 -0.41 -10.44
CA GLN A 66 -5.24 -0.55 -10.94
C GLN A 66 -4.58 0.80 -11.19
N PHE A 67 -5.27 1.73 -11.86
CA PHE A 67 -4.74 3.09 -12.09
C PHE A 67 -4.55 3.87 -10.79
N LEU A 68 -5.50 3.78 -9.85
CA LEU A 68 -5.40 4.45 -8.55
C LEU A 68 -4.21 3.95 -7.73
N VAL A 69 -4.05 2.63 -7.63
CA VAL A 69 -2.93 2.01 -6.90
C VAL A 69 -1.60 2.35 -7.56
N GLN A 70 -1.50 2.24 -8.88
CA GLN A 70 -0.29 2.59 -9.62
C GLN A 70 0.08 4.06 -9.41
N GLY A 71 -0.89 4.97 -9.51
CA GLY A 71 -0.68 6.40 -9.26
C GLY A 71 -0.23 6.69 -7.83
N ALA A 72 -0.85 6.06 -6.82
CA ALA A 72 -0.48 6.24 -5.42
C ALA A 72 0.95 5.75 -5.14
N LEU A 73 1.33 4.58 -5.66
CA LEU A 73 2.70 4.05 -5.51
C LEU A 73 3.73 4.97 -6.18
N GLN A 74 3.45 5.46 -7.38
CA GLN A 74 4.35 6.39 -8.09
C GLN A 74 4.45 7.74 -7.36
N GLN A 75 3.34 8.28 -6.88
CA GLN A 75 3.31 9.56 -6.17
C GLN A 75 4.11 9.50 -4.86
N TRP A 76 4.00 8.40 -4.11
CA TRP A 76 4.54 8.33 -2.74
C TRP A 76 5.85 7.58 -2.61
N LEU A 77 6.18 6.66 -3.52
CA LEU A 77 7.34 5.76 -3.39
C LEU A 77 8.30 5.81 -4.59
N SER A 78 8.18 6.79 -5.50
CA SER A 78 9.07 6.88 -6.67
C SER A 78 10.55 7.07 -6.35
N ASP A 79 10.89 7.57 -5.16
CA ASP A 79 12.26 7.68 -4.67
C ASP A 79 12.82 6.32 -4.17
N ASP A 80 11.95 5.37 -3.81
CA ASP A 80 12.30 4.10 -3.19
C ASP A 80 12.19 2.91 -4.16
N LEU A 81 11.28 2.98 -5.14
CA LEU A 81 11.00 1.90 -6.09
C LEU A 81 10.60 2.41 -7.48
N THR A 82 10.74 1.54 -8.49
CA THR A 82 10.13 1.72 -9.81
C THR A 82 8.95 0.77 -9.95
N VAL A 83 7.76 1.31 -10.24
CA VAL A 83 6.56 0.48 -10.48
C VAL A 83 6.62 -0.06 -11.90
N GLU A 84 6.91 -1.35 -12.04
CA GLU A 84 6.89 -2.04 -13.35
C GLU A 84 5.46 -2.35 -13.80
N SER A 85 4.64 -2.90 -12.89
CA SER A 85 3.25 -3.22 -13.17
C SER A 85 2.42 -3.31 -11.89
N VAL A 86 1.15 -2.96 -11.99
CA VAL A 86 0.10 -3.30 -11.01
C VAL A 86 -0.94 -4.11 -11.74
N VAL A 87 -1.41 -5.22 -11.16
CA VAL A 87 -2.46 -6.07 -11.71
C VAL A 87 -3.59 -6.14 -10.70
N VAL A 88 -4.81 -5.86 -11.16
CA VAL A 88 -6.03 -6.00 -10.36
C VAL A 88 -7.03 -6.82 -11.17
N GLU A 89 -7.59 -7.85 -10.57
CA GLU A 89 -8.52 -8.77 -11.23
C GLU A 89 -9.87 -8.77 -10.50
N SER A 90 -10.96 -8.66 -11.26
CA SER A 90 -12.31 -8.93 -10.77
C SER A 90 -12.57 -10.42 -10.88
N GLN A 91 -12.67 -11.13 -9.75
CA GLN A 91 -12.98 -12.56 -9.71
C GLN A 91 -14.42 -12.80 -9.25
N ASP A 92 -15.21 -13.47 -10.08
CA ASP A 92 -16.59 -13.83 -9.72
C ASP A 92 -16.61 -14.85 -8.56
N SER A 93 -17.62 -14.76 -7.70
CA SER A 93 -17.84 -15.78 -6.68
C SER A 93 -18.27 -17.08 -7.35
N THR A 94 -17.52 -18.15 -7.12
CA THR A 94 -17.96 -19.53 -7.42
C THR A 94 -18.93 -20.02 -6.36
#